data_AF-A0A2G4G261-F1
#
_entry.id   AF-A0A2G4G261-F1
#
_cell.length_a   1.000
_cell.length_b   1.000
_cell.length_c   1.000
_cell.angle_alpha   90.00
_cell.angle_beta   90.00
_cell.angle_gamma   90.00
#
_symmetry.space_group_name_H-M   'P 1'
#
loop_
_entity.id
_entity.type
_entity.pdbx_description
1 polymer ?
#
loop_
_entity_poly.entity_id
_entity_poly.type
_entity_poly.pdbx_seq_one_letter_code
_entity_poly.pdbx_strand_id
1 'polypeptide(L)' 'MAEQLSAGLVEALLHYRQQHPDALRAHPRDEHLLPLFTALGAAGPTARARAIHCSISDHMIAMDSYAFERD' A
#
# COMPACT_ATOMS: atom_id res chain seq x y z
N MET A 1 -5.50 3.74 -0.37
CA MET A 1 -4.21 3.05 -0.58
C MET A 1 -4.06 2.48 -1.98
N ALA A 2 -4.96 1.59 -2.41
CA ALA A 2 -4.89 0.94 -3.74
C ALA A 2 -4.81 1.93 -4.92
N GLU A 3 -5.62 2.99 -4.89
CA GLU A 3 -5.60 4.05 -5.92
C GLU A 3 -4.26 4.80 -5.95
N GLN A 4 -3.76 5.24 -4.79
CA GLN A 4 -2.47 5.91 -4.70
C GLN A 4 -1.33 5.01 -5.18
N LEU A 5 -1.41 3.70 -4.89
CA LEU A 5 -0.40 2.73 -5.29
C LEU A 5 -0.41 2.52 -6.80
N SER A 6 -1.59 2.38 -7.40
CA SER A 6 -1.77 2.22 -8.86
C SER A 6 -1.37 3.49 -9.63
N ALA A 7 -1.55 4.67 -9.02
CA ALA A 7 -1.19 5.97 -9.58
C ALA A 7 0.28 6.37 -9.31
N GLY A 8 1.05 5.56 -8.58
CA GLY A 8 2.45 5.87 -8.25
C GLY A 8 2.63 7.10 -7.35
N LEU A 9 1.62 7.44 -6.54
CA LEU A 9 1.62 8.63 -5.68
C LEU A 9 2.39 8.36 -4.38
N VAL A 10 3.71 8.17 -4.48
CA VAL A 10 4.59 7.75 -3.37
C VAL A 10 4.46 8.64 -2.15
N GLU A 11 4.45 9.96 -2.30
CA GLU A 11 4.30 10.89 -1.17
C GLU A 11 2.98 10.67 -0.41
N ALA A 12 1.88 10.44 -1.11
CA ALA A 12 0.59 10.17 -0.46
C ALA A 12 0.60 8.81 0.27
N LEU A 13 1.31 7.81 -0.26
CA LEU A 13 1.50 6.51 0.38
C LEU A 13 2.32 6.67 1.68
N LEU A 14 3.41 7.42 1.65
CA LEU A 14 4.26 7.66 2.84
C LEU A 14 3.52 8.44 3.94
N HIS A 15 2.59 9.31 3.55
CA HIS A 15 1.78 10.10 4.47
C HIS A 15 0.40 9.47 4.77
N TYR A 16 0.20 8.16 4.55
CA TYR A 16 -1.11 7.49 4.60
C TYR A 16 -1.93 7.79 5.87
N ARG A 17 -1.26 7.95 7.03
CA ARG A 17 -1.91 8.28 8.32
C ARG A 17 -2.67 9.61 8.30
N GLN A 18 -2.18 10.56 7.51
CA GLN A 18 -2.76 11.90 7.39
C GLN A 18 -3.82 11.95 6.28
N GLN A 19 -3.82 10.98 5.38
CA GLN A 19 -4.71 10.96 4.23
C GLN A 19 -6.14 10.48 4.55
N HIS A 20 -6.33 9.75 5.66
CA HIS A 20 -7.64 9.23 6.03
C HIS A 20 -7.84 9.16 7.55
N PRO A 21 -9.00 9.58 8.11
CA PRO A 21 -9.24 9.56 9.55
C PRO A 21 -9.15 8.16 10.16
N ASP A 22 -9.56 7.13 9.43
CA ASP A 22 -9.46 5.73 9.88
C ASP A 22 -8.07 5.10 9.73
N ALA A 23 -7.09 5.79 9.13
CA ALA A 23 -5.78 5.18 8.87
C ALA A 23 -5.06 4.74 10.16
N LEU A 24 -5.15 5.55 11.22
CA LEU A 24 -4.62 5.21 12.54
C LEU A 24 -5.42 4.10 13.24
N ARG A 25 -6.73 4.01 12.97
CA ARG A 25 -7.58 2.92 13.50
C ARG A 25 -7.22 1.59 12.82
N ALA A 26 -7.03 1.60 11.51
CA ALA A 26 -6.65 0.44 10.72
C ALA A 26 -5.20 0.01 10.97
N HIS A 27 -4.29 0.97 11.16
CA HIS A 27 -2.87 0.75 11.41
C HIS A 27 -2.36 1.63 12.57
N PRO A 28 -2.57 1.19 13.84
CA PRO A 28 -2.11 1.93 15.01
C PRO A 28 -0.59 2.11 15.07
N ARG A 29 0.14 1.18 14.44
CA ARG A 29 1.59 1.18 14.25
C ARG A 29 1.90 0.85 12.78
N ASP A 30 3.12 1.15 12.35
CA ASP A 30 3.50 1.00 10.92
C ASP A 30 3.77 -0.44 10.50
N GLU A 31 4.03 -1.35 11.46
CA GLU A 31 4.54 -2.70 11.22
C GLU A 31 3.84 -3.50 10.12
N HIS A 32 2.52 -3.40 10.01
CA HIS A 32 1.74 -4.13 9.01
C HIS A 32 1.88 -3.57 7.59
N LEU A 33 2.23 -2.28 7.44
CA LEU A 33 2.43 -1.62 6.15
C LEU A 33 3.91 -1.53 5.75
N LEU A 34 4.85 -1.67 6.69
CA LEU A 34 6.29 -1.63 6.37
C LEU A 34 6.70 -2.57 5.22
N PRO A 35 6.21 -3.83 5.13
CA PRO A 35 6.56 -4.70 4.01
C PRO A 35 6.20 -4.13 2.63
N LEU A 36 5.06 -3.43 2.52
CA LEU A 36 4.65 -2.76 1.29
C LEU A 36 5.66 -1.67 0.90
N PHE A 37 6.08 -0.84 1.86
CA PHE A 37 7.05 0.24 1.61
C PHE A 37 8.46 -0.30 1.31
N THR A 38 8.87 -1.39 1.96
CA THR A 38 10.13 -2.08 1.62
C THR A 38 10.11 -2.58 0.18
N ALA A 39 9.04 -3.25 -0.24
CA ALA A 39 8.90 -3.75 -1.60
C ALA A 39 8.87 -2.60 -2.63
N LEU A 40 8.10 -1.53 -2.36
CA LEU A 40 8.06 -0.33 -3.19
C LEU A 40 9.44 0.33 -3.34
N GLY A 41 10.18 0.49 -2.25
CA GLY A 41 11.53 1.05 -2.27
C GLY A 41 12.53 0.19 -3.05
N ALA A 42 12.48 -1.13 -2.90
CA ALA A 42 13.31 -2.06 -3.65
C ALA A 42 12.94 -2.10 -5.15
N ALA A 43 11.66 -1.94 -5.46
CA ALA A 43 11.17 -1.92 -6.83
C ALA A 43 11.66 -0.70 -7.63
N GLY A 44 12.06 0.39 -6.97
CA GLY A 44 12.70 1.55 -7.60
C GLY A 44 11.74 2.55 -8.25
N PRO A 45 12.24 3.72 -8.67
CA PRO A 45 11.40 4.89 -8.97
C PRO A 45 10.45 4.73 -10.16
N THR A 46 10.76 3.82 -11.09
CA THR A 46 9.97 3.61 -12.32
C THR A 46 9.03 2.41 -12.22
N ALA A 47 9.01 1.71 -11.09
CA ALA A 47 8.17 0.54 -10.94
C ALA A 47 6.69 0.91 -10.85
N ARG A 48 5.85 0.08 -11.47
CA ARG A 48 4.40 0.18 -11.40
C ARG A 48 3.86 -0.94 -10.53
N ALA A 49 2.97 -0.59 -9.62
CA ALA A 49 2.24 -1.57 -8.83
C ALA A 49 1.05 -2.11 -9.60
N ARG A 50 0.88 -3.43 -9.61
CA ARG A 50 -0.27 -4.12 -10.17
C ARG A 50 -0.90 -4.99 -9.10
N ALA A 51 -2.19 -4.81 -8.86
CA ALA A 51 -2.93 -5.69 -7.96
C ALA A 51 -2.97 -7.11 -8.54
N ILE A 52 -2.57 -8.09 -7.74
CA ILE A 52 -2.70 -9.52 -8.08
C ILE A 52 -3.85 -10.19 -7.33
N HIS A 53 -4.22 -9.62 -6.18
CA HIS A 53 -5.37 -10.06 -5.38
C HIS A 53 -5.88 -8.88 -4.54
N CYS A 54 -7.19 -8.74 -4.42
CA CYS A 54 -7.85 -7.78 -3.53
C CYS A 54 -9.03 -8.48 -2.86
N SER A 55 -9.05 -8.52 -1.53
CA SER A 55 -10.17 -9.07 -0.77
C SER A 55 -10.15 -8.58 0.68
N ILE A 56 -11.30 -8.74 1.36
CA ILE A 56 -11.45 -8.45 2.79
C ILE A 56 -11.91 -9.73 3.47
N SER A 57 -11.12 -10.21 4.44
CA SER A 57 -11.46 -11.33 5.31
C SER A 57 -12.00 -10.82 6.66
N ASP A 58 -12.96 -11.55 7.22
CA ASP A 58 -13.58 -11.24 8.51
C ASP A 58 -14.05 -9.78 8.65
N HIS A 59 -14.46 -9.17 7.53
CA HIS A 59 -14.94 -7.79 7.41
C HIS A 59 -13.91 -6.71 7.81
N MET A 60 -12.67 -7.08 8.16
CA MET A 60 -11.67 -6.13 8.69
C MET A 60 -10.28 -6.30 8.09
N ILE A 61 -9.90 -7.50 7.63
CA ILE A 61 -8.54 -7.81 7.21
C ILE A 61 -8.44 -7.66 5.69
N ALA A 62 -7.78 -6.60 5.23
CA ALA A 62 -7.43 -6.46 3.81
C ALA A 62 -6.33 -7.48 3.46
N MET A 63 -6.57 -8.27 2.42
CA MET A 63 -5.65 -9.30 1.91
C MET A 63 -5.02 -8.86 0.57
N ASP A 64 -4.95 -7.56 0.34
CA ASP A 64 -4.44 -7.00 -0.91
C ASP A 64 -2.99 -7.44 -1.17
N SER A 65 -2.74 -7.91 -2.38
CA SER A 65 -1.42 -8.32 -2.83
C SER A 65 -1.07 -7.60 -4.12
N TYR A 66 0.17 -7.15 -4.22
CA TYR A 66 0.67 -6.36 -5.34
C TYR A 66 1.97 -6.94 -5.89
N ALA A 67 2.09 -6.94 -7.22
CA ALA A 67 3.36 -7.12 -7.92
C ALA A 67 3.91 -5.75 -8.31
N PHE A 68 5.22 -5.56 -8.18
CA PHE A 68 5.91 -4.37 -8.69
C PHE A 68 6.70 -4.74 -9.93
N GLU A 69 6.35 -4.13 -11.05
CA GLU A 69 6.91 -4.45 -12.36
C GLU A 69 7.69 -3.26 -12.90
N ARG A 70 8.74 -3.55 -13.66
CA ARG A 70 9.49 -2.58 -14.46
C ARG A 70 9.26 -2.92 -15.92
N ASP A 71 9.10 -1.90 -16.76
CA ASP A 71 9.07 -2.07 -18.21
C ASP A 71 10.40 -2.68 -18.73
#